data_AF-A0A8B7RAG3-F1
#
_entry.id   AF-A0A8B7RAG3-F1
#
_cell.length_a   1.000
_cell.length_b   1.000
_cell.length_c   1.000
_cell.angle_alpha   90.00
_cell.angle_beta   90.00
_cell.angle_gamma   90.00
#
_symmetry.space_group_name_H-M   'P 1'
#
loop_
_entity.id
_entity.type
_entity.pdbx_description
1 polymer ?
#
loop_
_entity_poly.entity_id
_entity_poly.type
_entity_poly.pdbx_seq_one_letter_code
_entity_poly.pdbx_strand_id
1 'polypeptide(L)'
;MTHSSNGETGFYFLKKMYGDLDVLFLTDEYDTVLAYENKGKVDQATDKTDPLMDTLNSMNRVQQVELICEYNDLKTELKDYLKRFADEGTVVKREDIQQFFEEFQSRKRRRVDGMQYYCS
;
A
#
# COMPACT_ATOMS: atom_id res chain seq x y z
N MET A 1 -27.14 -7.85 -52.44
CA MET A 1 -27.17 -8.76 -51.28
C MET A 1 -25.81 -9.45 -51.22
N THR A 2 -25.21 -9.52 -50.04
CA THR A 2 -24.02 -10.31 -49.63
C THR A 2 -22.65 -9.94 -50.21
N HIS A 3 -21.95 -9.02 -49.53
CA HIS A 3 -20.50 -9.06 -49.40
C HIS A 3 -20.11 -8.66 -47.96
N SER A 4 -20.25 -9.60 -47.04
CA SER A 4 -19.71 -9.53 -45.67
C SER A 4 -19.43 -10.95 -45.18
N SER A 5 -18.55 -11.68 -45.89
CA SER A 5 -18.19 -13.07 -45.53
C SER A 5 -16.68 -13.34 -45.50
N ASN A 6 -15.85 -12.37 -45.90
CA ASN A 6 -14.40 -12.55 -46.00
C ASN A 6 -13.64 -12.21 -44.71
N GLY A 7 -14.24 -11.43 -43.79
CA GLY A 7 -13.63 -11.09 -42.50
C GLY A 7 -13.73 -12.22 -41.47
N GLU A 8 -14.83 -12.96 -41.47
CA GLU A 8 -15.07 -14.03 -40.49
C GLU A 8 -14.18 -15.26 -40.75
N THR A 9 -13.98 -15.64 -42.01
CA THR A 9 -13.19 -16.83 -42.41
C THR A 9 -11.71 -16.73 -42.04
N GLY A 10 -11.12 -15.53 -42.13
CA GLY A 10 -9.73 -15.30 -41.72
C GLY A 10 -9.51 -15.46 -40.21
N PHE A 11 -10.47 -14.98 -39.40
CA PHE A 11 -10.40 -15.07 -37.94
C PHE A 11 -10.52 -16.53 -37.44
N TYR A 12 -11.43 -17.31 -38.03
CA TYR A 12 -11.56 -18.75 -37.71
C TYR A 12 -10.32 -19.55 -38.09
N PHE A 13 -9.69 -19.25 -39.23
CA PHE A 13 -8.45 -19.92 -39.65
C PHE A 13 -7.29 -19.61 -38.70
N LEU A 14 -7.14 -18.34 -38.31
CA LEU A 14 -6.13 -17.89 -37.36
C LEU A 14 -6.29 -18.60 -36.00
N LYS A 15 -7.51 -18.60 -35.45
CA LYS A 15 -7.81 -19.22 -34.16
C LYS A 15 -7.58 -20.73 -34.17
N LYS A 16 -7.88 -21.40 -35.29
CA LYS A 16 -7.58 -22.82 -35.47
C LYS A 16 -6.08 -23.11 -35.47
N MET A 17 -5.28 -22.33 -36.21
CA MET A 17 -3.82 -22.50 -36.26
C MET A 17 -3.16 -22.33 -34.89
N TYR A 18 -3.54 -21.31 -34.13
CA TYR A 18 -3.03 -21.12 -32.76
C TYR A 18 -3.56 -22.17 -31.77
N GLY A 19 -4.74 -22.74 -32.03
CA GLY A 19 -5.29 -23.91 -31.33
C GLY A 19 -4.48 -25.17 -31.53
N ASP A 20 -4.11 -25.48 -32.77
CA ASP A 20 -3.30 -26.66 -33.09
C ASP A 20 -1.87 -26.55 -32.51
N LEU A 21 -1.40 -25.33 -32.24
CA LEU A 21 -0.11 -25.02 -31.61
C LEU A 21 -0.18 -24.88 -30.08
N ASP A 22 -1.36 -25.06 -29.48
CA ASP A 22 -1.62 -24.94 -28.03
C ASP A 22 -1.21 -23.58 -27.42
N VAL A 23 -1.38 -22.50 -28.19
CA VAL A 23 -1.03 -21.12 -27.79
C VAL A 23 -2.22 -20.16 -27.96
N LEU A 24 -3.44 -20.66 -27.77
CA LEU A 24 -4.68 -19.87 -27.89
C LEU A 24 -4.71 -18.64 -26.99
N PHE A 25 -4.00 -18.68 -25.85
CA PHE A 25 -3.88 -17.57 -24.92
C PHE A 25 -3.33 -16.29 -25.58
N LEU A 26 -2.50 -16.40 -26.63
CA LEU A 26 -1.98 -15.24 -27.38
C LEU A 26 -3.08 -14.45 -28.11
N THR A 27 -4.22 -15.10 -28.39
CA THR A 27 -5.38 -14.48 -29.07
C THR A 27 -6.45 -14.02 -28.08
N ASP A 28 -6.26 -14.28 -26.80
CA ASP A 28 -7.19 -13.83 -25.77
C ASP A 28 -6.87 -12.38 -25.39
N GLU A 29 -7.77 -11.47 -25.73
CA GLU A 29 -7.65 -10.05 -25.40
C GLU A 29 -7.67 -9.81 -23.88
N TYR A 30 -8.24 -10.74 -23.10
CA TYR A 30 -8.28 -10.70 -21.63
C TYR A 30 -7.03 -11.32 -20.98
N ASP A 31 -6.16 -12.00 -21.74
CA ASP A 31 -4.87 -12.58 -21.30
C ASP A 31 -3.68 -11.76 -21.82
N THR A 32 -3.86 -10.44 -21.88
CA THR A 32 -2.79 -9.49 -22.22
C THR A 32 -2.26 -8.82 -20.97
N VAL A 33 -0.97 -8.41 -20.97
CA VAL A 33 -0.37 -7.64 -19.86
C VAL A 33 -1.22 -6.41 -19.54
N LEU A 34 -1.70 -5.71 -20.57
CA LEU A 34 -2.59 -4.54 -20.42
C LEU A 34 -3.92 -4.92 -19.75
N ALA A 35 -4.54 -6.05 -20.12
CA ALA A 35 -5.76 -6.54 -19.46
C ALA A 35 -5.54 -6.82 -17.97
N TYR A 36 -4.41 -7.42 -17.60
CA TYR A 36 -4.04 -7.64 -16.20
C TYR A 36 -3.78 -6.34 -15.43
N GLU A 37 -3.05 -5.40 -16.02
CA GLU A 37 -2.81 -4.08 -15.42
C GLU A 37 -4.11 -3.31 -15.18
N ASN A 38 -5.01 -3.34 -16.18
CA ASN A 38 -6.32 -2.68 -16.08
C ASN A 38 -7.21 -3.36 -15.04
N LYS A 39 -7.22 -4.69 -14.98
CA LYS A 39 -7.93 -5.43 -13.93
C LYS A 39 -7.46 -5.02 -12.54
N GLY A 40 -6.14 -4.95 -12.31
CA GLY A 40 -5.58 -4.50 -11.04
C GLY A 40 -5.94 -3.06 -10.65
N LYS A 41 -6.05 -2.15 -11.63
CA LYS A 41 -6.48 -0.75 -11.40
C LYS A 41 -7.97 -0.65 -11.06
N VAL A 42 -8.81 -1.44 -11.72
CA VAL A 42 -10.26 -1.49 -11.43
C VAL A 42 -10.49 -2.04 -10.03
N ASP A 43 -9.79 -3.10 -9.65
CA ASP A 43 -9.90 -3.69 -8.31
C ASP A 43 -9.47 -2.67 -7.23
N GLN A 44 -8.37 -1.91 -7.45
CA GLN A 44 -7.95 -0.82 -6.56
C GLN A 44 -8.96 0.32 -6.45
N ALA A 45 -9.64 0.68 -7.55
CA ALA A 45 -10.60 1.78 -7.56
C ALA A 45 -11.96 1.43 -6.92
N THR A 46 -12.30 0.14 -6.84
CA THR A 46 -13.55 -0.33 -6.22
C THR A 46 -13.48 -0.44 -4.71
N ASP A 47 -12.28 -0.59 -4.15
CA ASP A 47 -12.08 -0.43 -2.72
C ASP A 47 -12.15 1.06 -2.41
N LYS A 48 -13.08 1.45 -1.53
CA LYS A 48 -13.09 2.81 -0.97
C LYS A 48 -11.77 2.99 -0.26
N THR A 49 -10.81 3.65 -0.90
CA THR A 49 -9.49 3.83 -0.32
C THR A 49 -9.67 4.53 1.02
N ASP A 50 -9.14 3.91 2.07
CA ASP A 50 -9.11 4.53 3.38
C ASP A 50 -8.37 5.88 3.25
N PRO A 51 -8.89 7.01 3.80
CA PRO A 51 -8.22 8.30 3.75
C PRO A 51 -6.76 8.27 4.24
N LEU A 52 -6.42 7.36 5.15
CA LEU A 52 -5.05 7.09 5.58
C LEU A 52 -4.21 6.54 4.42
N MET A 53 -4.74 5.60 3.65
CA MET A 53 -4.04 5.01 2.50
C MET A 53 -3.87 6.01 1.37
N ASP A 54 -4.87 6.85 1.10
CA ASP A 54 -4.73 7.96 0.15
C ASP A 54 -3.61 8.93 0.58
N THR A 55 -3.58 9.28 1.86
CA THR A 55 -2.53 10.15 2.41
C THR A 55 -1.15 9.52 2.26
N LEU A 56 -1.00 8.23 2.62
CA LEU A 56 0.26 7.50 2.50
C LEU A 56 0.71 7.35 1.04
N ASN A 57 -0.23 7.16 0.11
CA ASN A 57 0.06 7.04 -1.32
C ASN A 57 0.46 8.37 -1.96
N SER A 58 0.01 9.50 -1.39
CA SER A 58 0.39 10.84 -1.86
C SER A 58 1.79 11.30 -1.41
N MET A 59 2.37 10.65 -0.40
CA MET A 59 3.70 10.97 0.16
C MET A 59 4.83 10.33 -0.66
N ASN A 60 6.02 10.93 -0.65
CA ASN A 60 7.20 10.26 -1.20
C ASN A 60 7.60 9.05 -0.31
N ARG A 61 8.28 8.07 -0.90
CA ARG A 61 8.59 6.81 -0.20
C ARG A 61 9.40 7.00 1.09
N VAL A 62 10.30 7.98 1.15
CA VAL A 62 11.08 8.28 2.35
C VAL A 62 10.18 8.78 3.47
N GLN A 63 9.32 9.78 3.17
CA GLN A 63 8.34 10.32 4.11
C GLN A 63 7.34 9.26 4.59
N GLN A 64 6.88 8.41 3.68
CA GLN A 64 5.97 7.32 4.00
C GLN A 64 6.59 6.35 5.02
N VAL A 65 7.84 5.93 4.79
CA VAL A 65 8.57 5.03 5.68
C VAL A 65 8.84 5.70 7.03
N GLU A 66 9.28 6.96 7.04
CA GLU A 66 9.52 7.73 8.26
C GLU A 66 8.26 7.82 9.12
N LEU A 67 7.13 8.20 8.53
CA LEU A 67 5.85 8.28 9.24
C LEU A 67 5.42 6.94 9.84
N ILE A 68 5.54 5.85 9.08
CA ILE A 68 5.21 4.50 9.56
C ILE A 68 6.12 4.09 10.71
N CYS A 69 7.43 4.34 10.60
CA CYS A 69 8.38 4.06 11.67
C CYS A 69 8.06 4.85 12.93
N GLU A 70 7.85 6.17 12.81
CA GLU A 70 7.52 7.04 13.94
C GLU A 70 6.20 6.64 14.61
N TYR A 71 5.20 6.24 13.83
CA TYR A 71 3.96 5.71 14.36
C TYR A 71 4.16 4.42 15.16
N ASN A 72 4.97 3.50 14.64
CA ASN A 72 5.27 2.24 15.34
C ASN A 72 6.05 2.48 16.64
N ASP A 73 6.99 3.43 16.64
CA ASP A 73 7.72 3.84 17.83
C ASP A 73 6.77 4.43 18.86
N LEU A 74 5.90 5.38 18.46
CA LEU A 74 4.87 5.96 19.33
C LEU A 74 3.97 4.88 19.92
N LYS A 75 3.49 3.95 19.08
CA LYS A 75 2.61 2.85 19.49
C LYS A 75 3.27 1.95 20.53
N THR A 76 4.54 1.61 20.32
CA THR A 76 5.30 0.75 21.24
C THR A 76 5.53 1.44 22.57
N GLU A 77 6.03 2.67 22.53
CA GLU A 77 6.33 3.45 23.73
C GLU A 77 5.07 3.78 24.55
N LEU A 78 3.97 4.10 23.89
CA LEU A 78 2.69 4.34 24.57
C LEU A 78 2.18 3.06 25.24
N LYS A 79 2.27 1.92 24.55
CA LYS A 79 1.86 0.62 25.11
C LYS A 79 2.69 0.27 26.35
N ASP A 80 4.00 0.44 26.29
CA ASP A 80 4.89 0.15 27.40
C ASP A 80 4.67 1.11 28.58
N TYR A 81 4.41 2.39 28.30
CA TYR A 81 4.05 3.36 29.32
C TYR A 81 2.76 2.96 30.05
N LEU A 82 1.69 2.65 29.29
CA LEU A 82 0.39 2.27 29.85
C LEU A 82 0.42 0.92 30.59
N LYS A 83 1.31 0.01 30.20
CA LYS A 83 1.47 -1.29 30.87
C LYS A 83 1.78 -1.14 32.37
N ARG A 84 2.55 -0.11 32.76
CA ARG A 84 2.89 0.15 34.16
C ARG A 84 1.66 0.38 35.03
N PHE A 85 0.65 1.05 34.50
CA PHE A 85 -0.61 1.29 35.20
C PHE A 85 -1.43 0.00 35.36
N ALA A 86 -1.41 -0.87 34.34
CA ALA A 86 -2.06 -2.18 34.43
C ALA A 86 -1.38 -3.07 35.48
N ASP A 87 -0.05 -3.05 35.55
CA ASP A 87 0.74 -3.82 36.50
C ASP A 87 0.56 -3.30 37.96
N GLU A 88 0.49 -1.98 38.13
CA GLU A 88 0.26 -1.33 39.43
C GLU A 88 -1.23 -1.29 39.85
N GLY A 89 -2.15 -1.64 38.95
CA GLY A 89 -3.60 -1.58 39.17
C GLY A 89 -4.15 -0.16 39.30
N THR A 90 -3.47 0.83 38.69
CA THR A 90 -3.83 2.25 38.77
C THR A 90 -4.62 2.71 37.55
N VAL A 91 -5.53 3.67 37.74
CA VAL A 91 -6.33 4.25 36.65
C VAL A 91 -5.53 5.36 35.98
N VAL A 92 -5.41 5.28 34.66
CA VAL A 92 -4.77 6.29 33.81
C VAL A 92 -5.58 7.58 33.83
N LYS A 93 -4.92 8.70 34.11
CA LYS A 93 -5.50 10.05 34.10
C LYS A 93 -5.04 10.83 32.88
N ARG A 94 -5.66 11.99 32.67
CA ARG A 94 -5.29 12.90 31.56
C ARG A 94 -3.84 13.36 31.70
N GLU A 95 -3.43 13.67 32.91
CA GLU A 95 -2.10 14.21 33.23
C GLU A 95 -1.00 13.22 32.87
N ASP A 96 -1.25 11.92 33.08
CA ASP A 96 -0.31 10.84 32.73
C ASP A 96 -0.06 10.79 31.22
N ILE A 97 -1.13 10.89 30.42
CA ILE A 97 -1.02 10.92 28.95
C ILE A 97 -0.30 12.19 28.48
N GLN A 98 -0.61 13.34 29.10
CA GLN A 98 0.06 14.59 28.79
C GLN A 98 1.57 14.50 29.07
N GLN A 99 1.94 13.97 30.25
CA GLN A 99 3.33 13.75 30.62
C GLN A 99 4.04 12.80 29.66
N PHE A 100 3.39 11.70 29.25
CA PHE A 100 3.94 10.78 28.27
C PHE A 100 4.32 11.51 26.97
N PHE A 101 3.43 12.33 26.41
CA PHE A 101 3.70 13.05 25.16
C PHE A 101 4.82 14.09 25.32
N GLU A 102 4.89 14.78 26.45
CA GLU A 102 5.96 15.75 26.74
C GLU A 102 7.34 15.06 26.84
N GLU A 103 7.40 13.93 27.54
CA GLU A 103 8.61 13.12 27.65
C GLU A 103 9.01 12.52 26.30
N PHE A 104 8.05 11.94 25.57
CA PHE A 104 8.27 11.33 24.26
C PHE A 104 8.83 12.34 23.25
N GLN A 105 8.26 13.53 23.17
CA GLN A 105 8.77 14.61 22.31
C GLN A 105 10.17 15.09 22.74
N SER A 106 10.42 15.20 24.04
CA SER A 106 11.72 15.60 24.58
C SER A 106 12.82 14.60 24.21
N ARG A 107 12.52 13.29 24.28
CA ARG A 107 13.43 12.22 23.83
C ARG A 107 13.71 12.32 22.33
N LYS A 108 12.68 12.57 21.51
CA LYS A 108 12.83 12.71 20.05
C LYS A 108 13.70 13.93 19.67
N ARG A 109 13.49 15.08 20.30
CA ARG A 109 14.30 16.30 20.06
C ARG A 109 15.80 16.07 20.32
N ARG A 110 16.15 15.36 21.39
CA ARG A 110 17.55 15.03 21.71
C ARG A 110 18.21 14.11 20.67
N ARG A 111 17.44 13.23 20.03
CA ARG A 111 17.96 12.32 18.99
C ARG A 111 18.22 13.07 17.67
N VAL A 112 17.34 13.99 17.29
CA VAL A 112 17.47 14.78 16.05
C VAL A 112 18.66 15.74 16.12
N ASP A 113 18.92 16.34 17.28
CA ASP A 113 20.05 17.27 17.49
C ASP A 113 21.44 16.60 17.37
N GLY A 114 21.50 15.27 17.53
CA GLY A 114 22.73 14.48 17.42
C GLY A 114 22.95 13.79 16.08
N MET A 115 22.02 13.88 15.13
CA MET A 115 22.03 13.03 13.92
C MET A 115 22.62 13.79 12.72
N GLN A 116 23.95 13.87 12.67
CA GLN A 116 24.67 14.24 11.46
C GLN A 116 24.65 13.04 10.50
N TYR A 117 23.71 13.04 9.55
CA TYR A 117 23.71 12.07 8.46
C TYR A 117 24.90 12.35 7.53
N TYR A 118 25.99 11.61 7.73
CA TYR A 118 27.08 11.53 6.77
C TYR A 118 26.74 10.45 5.73
N CYS A 119 26.38 10.86 4.52
CA CYS A 119 26.45 9.98 3.35
C CYS A 119 27.73 10.34 2.59
N SER A 120 28.67 9.40 2.53
CA SER A 120 29.75 9.38 1.53
C SER A 120 29.27 8.68 0.27
#